data_AF-D3ASW8-F1
#
_entry.id   AF-D3ASW8-F1
#
_cell.length_a   1.000
_cell.length_b   1.000
_cell.length_c   1.000
_cell.angle_alpha   90.00
_cell.angle_beta   90.00
_cell.angle_gamma   90.00
#
_symmetry.space_group_name_H-M   'P 1'
#
loop_
_entity.id
_entity.type
_entity.pdbx_description
1 polymer ?
#
loop_
_entity_poly.entity_id
_entity_poly.type
_entity_poly.pdbx_seq_one_letter_code
_entity_poly.pdbx_strand_id
1 'polypeptide(L)'
;SDIGIVETSPGKGTRVLVGVDNPAPISSFSTPNLKKALLQYLQSMQIILIICKDAARSVFPSLTDSSIQDRASWLKTIVISGDYYMTFGVCFSLLSENAQSPALREILGGLMQIQYLGYPLNDVKPYPFRFDSRSTTALLKSLEERDADLFAEELQCLALDIFKAGKEKLIAGGILEAEAIVLPSLD
;
A
#
# COMPACT_ATOMS: atom_id res chain seq x y z
N SER A 1 -19.55 -11.47 9.75
CA SER A 1 -18.11 -11.68 9.91
C SER A 1 -17.49 -10.36 10.32
N ASP A 2 -17.32 -10.15 11.63
CA ASP A 2 -16.87 -8.89 12.20
C ASP A 2 -15.37 -8.71 11.96
N ILE A 3 -15.02 -7.65 11.23
CA ILE A 3 -13.63 -7.21 11.00
C ILE A 3 -13.09 -6.47 12.24
N GLY A 4 -13.87 -6.36 13.33
CA GLY A 4 -13.49 -5.60 14.52
C GLY A 4 -13.49 -4.08 14.32
N ILE A 5 -13.86 -3.62 13.12
CA ILE A 5 -13.98 -2.21 12.72
C ILE A 5 -15.43 -1.72 12.87
N VAL A 6 -16.38 -2.65 13.00
CA VAL A 6 -17.80 -2.36 13.16
C VAL A 6 -18.39 -3.18 14.31
N GLU A 7 -19.28 -2.56 15.07
CA GLU A 7 -20.12 -3.21 16.05
C GLU A 7 -21.54 -3.28 15.50
N THR A 8 -22.07 -4.49 15.31
CA THR A 8 -23.48 -4.67 14.95
C THR A 8 -24.27 -5.00 16.20
N SER A 9 -25.09 -4.05 16.65
CA SER A 9 -26.01 -4.24 17.77
C SER A 9 -27.42 -4.59 17.26
N PRO A 10 -28.06 -5.67 17.76
CA PRO A 10 -29.42 -6.03 17.34
C PRO A 10 -30.39 -4.86 17.56
N GLY A 11 -31.06 -4.41 16.50
CA GLY A 11 -32.03 -3.31 16.53
C GLY A 11 -31.46 -1.88 16.50
N LYS A 12 -30.12 -1.69 16.45
CA LYS A 12 -29.49 -0.35 16.43
C LYS A 12 -28.62 -0.07 15.20
N GLY A 13 -28.53 -1.02 14.26
CA GLY A 13 -27.70 -0.90 13.07
C GLY A 13 -26.22 -1.22 13.31
N THR A 14 -25.41 -1.08 12.26
CA THR A 14 -23.97 -1.32 12.27
C THR A 14 -23.23 -0.01 12.50
N ARG A 15 -22.42 0.08 13.55
CA ARG A 15 -21.64 1.28 13.91
C ARG A 15 -20.16 1.07 13.64
N VAL A 16 -19.52 1.98 12.93
CA VAL A 16 -18.06 1.99 12.73
C VAL A 16 -17.38 2.40 14.04
N LEU A 17 -16.52 1.53 14.58
CA LEU A 17 -15.81 1.72 15.84
C LEU A 17 -14.47 2.46 15.66
N VAL A 18 -13.88 2.42 14.46
CA VAL A 18 -12.56 2.98 14.15
C VAL A 18 -12.65 3.84 12.90
N GLY A 19 -12.19 5.08 12.97
CA GLY A 19 -12.18 6.02 11.84
C GLY A 19 -11.30 7.25 12.14
N VAL A 20 -11.20 8.17 11.18
CA VAL A 20 -10.31 9.36 11.23
C VAL A 20 -10.50 10.18 12.51
N ASP A 21 -11.73 10.27 13.03
CA ASP A 21 -12.07 11.03 14.24
C ASP A 21 -11.90 10.23 15.55
N ASN A 22 -11.62 8.93 15.48
CA ASN A 22 -11.44 8.06 16.64
C ASN A 22 -10.38 6.97 16.36
N PRO A 23 -9.08 7.32 16.42
CA PRO A 23 -7.99 6.39 16.16
C PRO A 23 -7.96 5.32 17.26
N ALA A 24 -7.95 4.05 16.84
CA ALA A 24 -7.91 2.95 17.78
C ALA A 24 -6.53 2.89 18.48
N PRO A 25 -6.48 2.68 19.81
CA PRO A 25 -5.22 2.47 20.50
C PRO A 25 -4.50 1.23 19.93
N ILE A 26 -3.17 1.22 19.94
CA ILE A 26 -2.32 0.09 19.49
C ILE A 26 -2.76 -1.26 20.10
N SER A 27 -3.37 -1.24 21.29
CA SER A 27 -3.95 -2.40 21.98
C SER A 27 -5.23 -2.98 21.32
N SER A 28 -5.71 -2.41 20.21
CA SER A 28 -6.96 -2.79 19.53
C SER A 28 -6.80 -3.89 18.45
N PHE A 29 -5.57 -4.33 18.16
CA PHE A 29 -5.32 -5.44 17.23
C PHE A 29 -5.68 -6.84 17.78
N SER A 30 -6.60 -6.89 18.74
CA SER A 30 -6.88 -8.05 19.57
C SER A 30 -7.94 -8.99 18.98
N THR A 31 -8.66 -8.59 17.92
CA THR A 31 -9.61 -9.51 17.27
C THR A 31 -8.87 -10.46 16.30
N PRO A 32 -9.17 -11.78 16.32
CA PRO A 32 -8.54 -12.74 15.42
C PRO A 32 -8.68 -12.40 13.93
N ASN A 33 -9.82 -11.80 13.54
CA ASN A 33 -10.09 -11.42 12.16
C ASN A 33 -9.23 -10.23 11.71
N LEU A 34 -9.09 -9.20 12.55
CA LEU A 34 -8.23 -8.05 12.24
C LEU A 34 -6.76 -8.49 12.15
N LYS A 35 -6.30 -9.31 13.10
CA LYS A 35 -4.96 -9.89 13.07
C LYS A 35 -4.70 -10.67 11.78
N LYS A 36 -5.63 -11.54 11.38
CA LYS A 36 -5.52 -12.30 10.12
C LYS A 36 -5.44 -11.38 8.91
N ALA A 37 -6.32 -10.37 8.83
CA ALA A 37 -6.35 -9.42 7.73
C ALA A 37 -5.03 -8.63 7.61
N LEU A 38 -4.47 -8.20 8.75
CA LEU A 38 -3.21 -7.47 8.81
C LEU A 38 -1.99 -8.32 8.46
N LEU A 39 -1.98 -9.60 8.85
CA LEU A 39 -0.95 -10.54 8.40
C LEU A 39 -1.06 -10.80 6.89
N GLN A 40 -2.28 -10.92 6.35
CA GLN A 40 -2.50 -11.05 4.90
C GLN A 40 -2.03 -9.80 4.14
N TYR A 41 -2.25 -8.61 4.70
CA TYR A 41 -1.68 -7.37 4.17
C TYR A 41 -0.15 -7.41 4.12
N LEU A 42 0.51 -7.82 5.21
CA LEU A 42 1.98 -7.84 5.24
C LEU A 42 2.54 -8.88 4.24
N GLN A 43 1.88 -10.03 4.12
CA GLN A 43 2.23 -11.06 3.13
C GLN A 43 2.03 -10.56 1.69
N SER A 44 0.97 -9.81 1.39
CA SER A 44 0.78 -9.26 0.05
C SER A 44 1.84 -8.21 -0.27
N MET A 45 2.25 -7.39 0.70
CA MET A 45 3.38 -6.47 0.54
C MET A 45 4.71 -7.20 0.27
N GLN A 46 4.91 -8.37 0.88
CA GLN A 46 6.07 -9.23 0.59
C GLN A 46 6.07 -9.70 -0.88
N ILE A 47 4.91 -10.11 -1.40
CA ILE A 47 4.77 -10.53 -2.80
C ILE A 47 5.01 -9.34 -3.73
N ILE A 48 4.39 -8.19 -3.45
CA ILE A 48 4.60 -6.94 -4.19
C ILE A 48 6.09 -6.61 -4.27
N LEU A 49 6.82 -6.69 -3.16
CA LEU A 49 8.25 -6.42 -3.12
C LEU A 49 9.07 -7.25 -4.11
N ILE A 50 8.71 -8.53 -4.24
CA ILE A 50 9.36 -9.47 -5.16
C ILE A 50 9.06 -9.09 -6.60
N ILE A 51 7.81 -8.75 -6.93
CA ILE A 51 7.38 -8.64 -8.34
C ILE A 51 7.35 -7.21 -8.88
N CYS A 52 7.31 -6.19 -8.03
CA CYS A 52 6.95 -4.82 -8.45
C CYS A 52 7.95 -4.22 -9.44
N LYS A 53 9.25 -4.46 -9.27
CA LYS A 53 10.30 -3.96 -10.17
C LYS A 53 10.17 -4.55 -11.57
N ASP A 54 10.04 -5.87 -11.67
CA ASP A 54 9.89 -6.56 -12.96
C ASP A 54 8.53 -6.26 -13.61
N ALA A 55 7.47 -6.22 -12.82
CA ALA A 55 6.15 -5.80 -13.30
C ALA A 55 6.18 -4.37 -13.83
N ALA A 56 6.82 -3.44 -13.11
CA ALA A 56 7.00 -2.07 -13.57
C ALA A 56 7.75 -2.02 -14.90
N ARG A 57 8.92 -2.65 -15.00
CA ARG A 57 9.70 -2.73 -16.24
C ARG A 57 8.94 -3.36 -17.41
N SER A 58 8.12 -4.36 -17.14
CA SER A 58 7.31 -5.02 -18.17
C SER A 58 6.14 -4.15 -18.65
N VAL A 59 5.52 -3.36 -17.78
CA VAL A 59 4.31 -2.61 -18.11
C VAL A 59 4.63 -1.19 -18.60
N PHE A 60 5.65 -0.55 -18.04
CA PHE A 60 6.00 0.85 -18.30
C PHE A 60 6.14 1.18 -19.80
N PRO A 61 6.80 0.35 -20.64
CA PRO A 61 6.95 0.63 -22.07
C PRO A 61 5.63 0.68 -22.84
N SER A 62 4.56 0.09 -22.29
CA SER A 62 3.23 0.07 -22.90
C SER A 62 2.30 1.17 -22.41
N LEU A 63 2.76 2.03 -21.48
CA LEU A 63 1.96 3.12 -20.95
C LEU A 63 1.66 4.16 -22.03
N THR A 64 0.40 4.56 -22.11
CA THR A 64 -0.02 5.65 -22.99
C THR A 64 0.32 7.00 -22.35
N ASP A 65 0.50 8.02 -23.19
CA ASP A 65 0.72 9.39 -22.75
C ASP A 65 -0.38 9.87 -21.79
N SER A 66 -1.64 9.49 -22.04
CA SER A 66 -2.76 9.84 -21.19
C SER A 66 -2.64 9.18 -19.81
N SER A 67 -2.22 7.91 -19.73
CA SER A 67 -2.03 7.21 -18.46
C SER A 67 -0.90 7.83 -17.62
N ILE A 68 0.21 8.21 -18.28
CA ILE A 68 1.34 8.88 -17.63
C ILE A 68 0.92 10.25 -17.11
N GLN A 69 0.24 11.06 -17.94
CA GLN A 69 -0.20 12.41 -17.56
C GLN A 69 -1.23 12.40 -16.43
N ASP A 70 -2.18 11.46 -16.46
CA ASP A 70 -3.16 11.28 -15.40
C ASP A 70 -2.47 10.97 -14.06
N ARG A 71 -1.56 9.98 -14.04
CA ARG A 71 -0.85 9.62 -12.81
C ARG A 71 0.14 10.67 -12.33
N ALA A 72 0.84 11.35 -13.23
CA ALA A 72 1.66 12.50 -12.87
C ALA A 72 0.83 13.62 -12.21
N SER A 73 -0.40 13.85 -12.67
CA SER A 73 -1.31 14.85 -12.07
C SER A 73 -1.74 14.46 -10.65
N TRP A 74 -2.02 13.18 -10.42
CA TRP A 74 -2.26 12.65 -9.07
C TRP A 74 -1.05 12.81 -8.14
N LEU A 75 0.16 12.47 -8.61
CA LEU A 75 1.38 12.64 -7.82
C LEU A 75 1.66 14.10 -7.50
N LYS A 76 1.42 15.03 -8.43
CA LYS A 76 1.49 16.49 -8.16
C LYS A 76 0.54 16.92 -7.06
N THR A 77 -0.68 16.39 -7.08
CA THR A 77 -1.69 16.67 -6.04
C THR A 77 -1.22 16.18 -4.67
N ILE A 78 -0.62 14.98 -4.61
CA ILE A 78 -0.05 14.42 -3.38
C ILE A 78 1.11 15.28 -2.86
N VAL A 79 1.99 15.77 -3.74
CA VAL A 79 3.09 16.67 -3.36
C VAL A 79 2.55 17.95 -2.72
N ILE A 80 1.46 18.51 -3.26
CA ILE A 80 0.84 19.74 -2.76
C ILE A 80 0.12 19.50 -1.42
N SER A 81 -0.64 18.40 -1.30
CA SER A 81 -1.44 18.14 -0.08
C SER A 81 -0.61 17.54 1.06
N GLY A 82 0.54 16.93 0.76
CA GLY A 82 1.36 16.20 1.73
C GLY A 82 0.77 14.84 2.14
N ASP A 83 -0.15 14.28 1.34
CA ASP A 83 -0.81 12.99 1.57
C ASP A 83 -0.04 11.83 0.94
N TYR A 84 1.24 11.74 1.26
CA TYR A 84 2.19 10.82 0.61
C TYR A 84 1.83 9.33 0.76
N TYR A 85 0.94 8.96 1.68
CA TYR A 85 0.43 7.59 1.82
C TYR A 85 -0.29 7.09 0.56
N MET A 86 -0.82 7.99 -0.27
CA MET A 86 -1.52 7.64 -1.51
C MET A 86 -0.57 7.25 -2.65
N THR A 87 0.72 7.62 -2.55
CA THR A 87 1.71 7.50 -3.64
C THR A 87 1.79 6.09 -4.19
N PHE A 88 1.88 5.09 -3.31
CA PHE A 88 2.00 3.70 -3.73
C PHE A 88 0.75 3.22 -4.46
N GLY A 89 -0.45 3.52 -3.95
CA GLY A 89 -1.70 3.14 -4.62
C GLY A 89 -1.85 3.77 -6.00
N VAL A 90 -1.47 5.05 -6.14
CA VAL A 90 -1.49 5.75 -7.44
C VAL A 90 -0.54 5.11 -8.45
N CYS A 91 0.68 4.77 -8.04
CA CYS A 91 1.67 4.16 -8.94
C CYS A 91 1.40 2.68 -9.23
N PHE A 92 0.97 1.92 -8.23
CA PHE A 92 0.70 0.49 -8.39
C PHE A 92 -0.58 0.24 -9.22
N SER A 93 -1.60 1.09 -9.07
CA SER A 93 -2.79 1.03 -9.92
C SER A 93 -2.47 1.26 -11.40
N LEU A 94 -1.55 2.16 -11.72
CA LEU A 94 -1.05 2.39 -13.09
C LEU A 94 -0.58 1.08 -13.73
N LEU A 95 0.20 0.29 -12.99
CA LEU A 95 0.69 -1.02 -13.47
C LEU A 95 -0.45 -2.00 -13.66
N SER A 96 -1.37 -2.09 -12.69
CA SER A 96 -2.50 -3.01 -12.77
C SER A 96 -3.41 -2.70 -13.95
N GLU A 97 -3.71 -1.42 -14.20
CA GLU A 97 -4.63 -0.97 -15.25
C GLU A 97 -4.05 -1.14 -16.65
N ASN A 98 -2.72 -1.05 -16.80
CA ASN A 98 -2.04 -1.05 -18.09
C ASN A 98 -1.27 -2.33 -18.40
N ALA A 99 -1.27 -3.32 -17.49
CA ALA A 99 -0.66 -4.61 -17.75
C ALA A 99 -1.31 -5.29 -18.97
N GLN A 100 -0.50 -5.62 -19.98
CA GLN A 100 -0.97 -6.24 -21.23
C GLN A 100 -1.39 -7.70 -21.02
N SER A 101 -0.70 -8.41 -20.12
CA SER A 101 -1.05 -9.78 -19.73
C SER A 101 -2.28 -9.77 -18.81
N PRO A 102 -3.38 -10.46 -19.17
CA PRO A 102 -4.56 -10.58 -18.31
C PRO A 102 -4.22 -11.21 -16.95
N ALA A 103 -3.31 -12.20 -16.94
CA ALA A 103 -2.87 -12.85 -15.70
C ALA A 103 -2.11 -11.88 -14.80
N LEU A 104 -1.20 -11.06 -15.36
CA LEU A 104 -0.48 -10.05 -14.58
C LEU A 104 -1.44 -8.99 -14.04
N ARG A 105 -2.39 -8.54 -14.86
CA ARG A 105 -3.44 -7.60 -14.44
C ARG A 105 -4.24 -8.12 -13.26
N GLU A 106 -4.65 -9.38 -13.29
CA GLU A 106 -5.41 -10.02 -12.20
C GLU A 106 -4.58 -10.15 -10.92
N ILE A 107 -3.31 -10.54 -11.04
CA ILE A 107 -2.37 -10.61 -9.90
C ILE A 107 -2.19 -9.23 -9.27
N LEU A 108 -1.86 -8.21 -10.06
CA LEU A 108 -1.63 -6.85 -9.55
C LEU A 108 -2.91 -6.26 -8.95
N GLY A 109 -4.06 -6.43 -9.61
CA GLY A 109 -5.35 -5.98 -9.10
C GLY A 109 -5.73 -6.67 -7.78
N GLY A 110 -5.54 -7.98 -7.68
CA GLY A 110 -5.78 -8.74 -6.46
C GLY A 110 -4.88 -8.30 -5.30
N LEU A 111 -3.59 -8.08 -5.56
CA LEU A 111 -2.65 -7.55 -4.57
C LEU A 111 -3.05 -6.15 -4.10
N MET A 112 -3.51 -5.29 -5.01
CA MET A 112 -3.99 -3.95 -4.68
C MET A 112 -5.24 -3.99 -3.77
N GLN A 113 -6.17 -4.91 -4.00
CA GLN A 113 -7.33 -5.07 -3.13
C GLN A 113 -6.95 -5.49 -1.70
N ILE A 114 -5.92 -6.33 -1.55
CA ILE A 114 -5.44 -6.75 -0.23
C ILE A 114 -4.78 -5.57 0.52
N GLN A 115 -4.22 -4.57 -0.19
CA GLN A 115 -3.61 -3.39 0.45
C GLN A 115 -4.59 -2.62 1.34
N TYR A 116 -5.88 -2.61 1.01
CA TYR A 116 -6.90 -1.95 1.84
C TYR A 116 -7.02 -2.56 3.24
N LEU A 117 -6.62 -3.82 3.44
CA LEU A 117 -6.61 -4.45 4.76
C LEU A 117 -5.59 -3.78 5.71
N GLY A 118 -4.58 -3.11 5.17
CA GLY A 118 -3.59 -2.35 5.94
C GLY A 118 -4.04 -0.96 6.36
N TYR A 119 -5.19 -0.46 5.89
CA TYR A 119 -5.67 0.90 6.18
C TYR A 119 -5.74 1.24 7.68
N PRO A 120 -6.18 0.32 8.58
CA PRO A 120 -6.17 0.59 10.02
C PRO A 120 -4.78 0.94 10.58
N LEU A 121 -3.69 0.51 9.93
CA LEU A 121 -2.33 0.84 10.35
C LEU A 121 -2.00 2.32 10.16
N ASN A 122 -2.69 3.03 9.27
CA ASN A 122 -2.46 4.46 9.02
C ASN A 122 -2.87 5.33 10.21
N ASP A 123 -3.85 4.88 11.00
CA ASP A 123 -4.40 5.60 12.14
C ASP A 123 -3.66 5.31 13.46
N VAL A 124 -2.69 4.40 13.43
CA VAL A 124 -1.96 3.93 14.61
C VAL A 124 -0.72 4.78 14.85
N LYS A 125 -0.68 5.40 16.04
CA LYS A 125 0.46 6.19 16.52
C LYS A 125 1.71 5.31 16.79
N PRO A 126 2.92 5.88 16.67
CA PRO A 126 3.18 7.22 16.17
C PRO A 126 2.85 7.32 14.67
N TYR A 127 2.47 8.53 14.23
CA TYR A 127 2.04 8.83 12.87
C TYR A 127 3.15 9.05 11.80
N PRO A 128 4.47 8.81 11.99
CA PRO A 128 5.47 9.26 11.01
C PRO A 128 5.48 8.40 9.72
N PHE A 129 4.44 7.62 9.48
CA PHE A 129 4.18 6.91 8.23
C PHE A 129 3.66 7.79 7.10
N ARG A 130 3.85 9.11 7.20
CA ARG A 130 3.86 9.91 5.98
C ARG A 130 5.22 9.63 5.36
N PHE A 131 5.23 8.77 4.33
CA PHE A 131 6.34 8.72 3.39
C PHE A 131 6.75 10.16 3.10
N ASP A 132 8.03 10.45 3.16
CA ASP A 132 8.44 11.80 2.84
C ASP A 132 8.22 12.08 1.35
N SER A 133 8.38 13.34 0.95
CA SER A 133 8.18 13.73 -0.43
C SER A 133 9.14 13.06 -1.41
N ARG A 134 10.26 12.47 -0.96
CA ARG A 134 11.35 12.02 -1.84
C ARG A 134 10.86 10.97 -2.82
N SER A 135 10.20 9.91 -2.35
CA SER A 135 9.69 8.85 -3.22
C SER A 135 8.61 9.37 -4.17
N THR A 136 7.69 10.22 -3.71
CA THR A 136 6.64 10.81 -4.56
C THR A 136 7.23 11.71 -5.64
N THR A 137 8.21 12.54 -5.29
CA THR A 137 8.89 13.43 -6.25
C THR A 137 9.73 12.63 -7.24
N ALA A 138 10.41 11.56 -6.81
CA ALA A 138 11.20 10.71 -7.70
C ALA A 138 10.30 9.92 -8.67
N LEU A 139 9.19 9.35 -8.19
CA LEU A 139 8.20 8.68 -9.03
C LEU A 139 7.54 9.66 -10.02
N LEU A 140 7.21 10.87 -9.58
CA LEU A 140 6.70 11.91 -10.48
C LEU A 140 7.71 12.23 -11.58
N LYS A 141 8.97 12.47 -11.21
CA LYS A 141 10.06 12.74 -12.15
C LYS A 141 10.21 11.59 -13.16
N SER A 142 10.20 10.34 -12.72
CA SER A 142 10.30 9.19 -13.61
C SER A 142 9.17 9.10 -14.62
N LEU A 143 7.94 9.49 -14.24
CA LEU A 143 6.81 9.55 -15.18
C LEU A 143 6.98 10.68 -16.19
N GLU A 144 7.40 11.86 -15.74
CA GLU A 144 7.60 13.04 -16.60
C GLU A 144 8.76 12.84 -17.59
N GLU A 145 9.83 12.17 -17.16
CA GLU A 145 11.01 11.86 -17.99
C GLU A 145 10.87 10.56 -18.77
N ARG A 146 9.79 9.80 -18.55
CA ARG A 146 9.57 8.45 -19.09
C ARG A 146 10.70 7.47 -18.77
N ASP A 147 11.26 7.60 -17.59
CA ASP A 147 12.33 6.74 -17.09
C ASP A 147 11.73 5.51 -16.41
N ALA A 148 11.64 4.41 -17.16
CA ALA A 148 11.08 3.15 -16.70
C ALA A 148 11.89 2.52 -15.56
N ASP A 149 13.22 2.65 -15.60
CA ASP A 149 14.10 2.05 -14.60
C ASP A 149 14.03 2.81 -13.29
N LEU A 150 14.10 4.15 -13.35
CA LEU A 150 13.90 4.97 -12.16
C LEU A 150 12.52 4.74 -11.53
N PHE A 151 11.46 4.65 -12.34
CA PHE A 151 10.13 4.34 -11.83
C PHE A 151 10.09 2.99 -11.10
N ALA A 152 10.68 1.96 -11.70
CA ALA A 152 10.69 0.61 -11.14
C ALA A 152 11.49 0.53 -9.82
N GLU A 153 12.65 1.19 -9.77
CA GLU A 153 13.50 1.25 -8.57
C GLU A 153 12.81 2.00 -7.44
N GLU A 154 12.28 3.20 -7.71
CA GLU A 154 11.61 4.01 -6.70
C GLU A 154 10.32 3.37 -6.18
N LEU A 155 9.59 2.66 -7.04
CA LEU A 155 8.39 1.92 -6.62
C LEU A 155 8.75 0.75 -5.69
N GLN A 156 9.85 0.03 -5.97
CA GLN A 156 10.32 -1.06 -5.11
C GLN A 156 10.86 -0.52 -3.77
N CYS A 157 11.60 0.59 -3.80
CA CYS A 157 12.05 1.28 -2.58
C CYS A 157 10.87 1.72 -1.71
N LEU A 158 9.84 2.33 -2.31
CA LEU A 158 8.62 2.71 -1.59
C LEU A 158 7.90 1.49 -1.01
N ALA A 159 7.78 0.39 -1.77
CA ALA A 159 7.20 -0.86 -1.28
C ALA A 159 7.98 -1.45 -0.10
N LEU A 160 9.31 -1.31 -0.10
CA LEU A 160 10.19 -1.76 0.98
C LEU A 160 9.96 -0.98 2.27
N ASP A 161 9.84 0.33 2.16
CA ASP A 161 9.59 1.20 3.30
C ASP A 161 8.19 0.93 3.89
N ILE A 162 7.18 0.75 3.03
CA ILE A 162 5.82 0.32 3.44
C ILE A 162 5.88 -1.00 4.20
N PHE A 163 6.56 -2.00 3.66
CA PHE A 163 6.66 -3.32 4.28
C PHE A 163 7.35 -3.27 5.65
N LYS A 164 8.53 -2.63 5.72
CA LYS A 164 9.32 -2.55 6.95
C LYS A 164 8.52 -1.91 8.06
N ALA A 165 7.91 -0.78 7.75
CA ALA A 165 7.21 -0.01 8.74
C ALA A 165 5.85 -0.67 9.07
N GLY A 166 5.21 -1.37 8.12
CA GLY A 166 4.00 -2.16 8.36
C GLY A 166 4.29 -3.30 9.33
N LYS A 167 5.39 -4.02 9.12
CA LYS A 167 5.88 -5.06 10.02
C LYS A 167 6.15 -4.52 11.43
N GLU A 168 6.86 -3.39 11.54
CA GLU A 168 7.14 -2.74 12.82
C GLU A 168 5.85 -2.42 13.59
N LYS A 169 4.84 -1.84 12.91
CA LYS A 169 3.54 -1.54 13.52
C LYS A 169 2.81 -2.77 14.02
N LEU A 170 2.84 -3.87 13.26
CA LEU A 170 2.19 -5.12 13.68
C LEU A 170 2.86 -5.70 14.92
N ILE A 171 4.19 -5.70 14.97
CA ILE A 171 4.96 -6.18 16.14
C ILE A 171 4.69 -5.28 17.35
N ALA A 172 4.78 -3.95 17.19
CA ALA A 172 4.45 -2.99 18.25
C ALA A 172 2.98 -3.12 18.72
N GLY A 173 2.12 -3.55 17.80
CA GLY A 173 0.71 -3.90 18.01
C GLY A 173 0.44 -5.23 18.71
N GLY A 174 1.46 -6.01 19.03
CA GLY A 174 1.33 -7.31 19.68
C GLY A 174 1.05 -8.48 18.71
N ILE A 175 1.12 -8.27 17.39
CA ILE A 175 1.05 -9.33 16.39
C ILE A 175 2.48 -9.82 16.10
N LEU A 176 3.01 -10.66 16.98
CA LEU A 176 4.38 -11.18 16.88
C LEU A 176 4.57 -12.15 15.71
N GLU A 177 3.50 -12.74 15.17
CA GLU A 177 3.60 -13.59 13.97
C GLU A 177 4.14 -12.84 12.75
N ALA A 178 4.09 -11.50 12.74
CA ALA A 178 4.71 -10.68 11.72
C ALA A 178 6.24 -10.87 11.66
N GLU A 179 6.89 -11.31 12.74
CA GLU A 179 8.33 -11.61 12.75
C GLU A 179 8.70 -12.68 11.72
N ALA A 180 7.85 -13.70 11.55
CA ALA A 180 8.06 -14.80 10.63
C ALA A 180 7.94 -14.40 9.15
N ILE A 181 7.33 -13.23 8.85
CA ILE A 181 7.24 -12.70 7.48
C ILE A 181 8.53 -11.93 7.20
N VAL A 182 9.49 -12.60 6.55
CA VAL A 182 10.84 -12.08 6.31
C VAL A 182 10.90 -11.16 5.09
N LEU A 183 11.88 -10.25 5.07
CA LEU A 183 12.18 -9.52 3.85
C LEU A 183 12.66 -10.50 2.76
N PRO A 184 12.15 -10.40 1.53
CA PRO A 184 12.67 -11.19 0.42
C PRO A 184 14.09 -10.72 0.07
N SER A 185 14.89 -11.61 -0.53
CA SER A 185 16.13 -11.20 -1.20
C SER A 185 15.74 -10.38 -2.42
N LEU A 186 16.25 -9.15 -2.51
CA LEU A 186 16.00 -8.24 -3.62
C LEU A 186 17.30 -8.15 -4.44
N ASP A 187 17.18 -8.33 -5.77
CA ASP A 187 18.28 -8.21 -6.74
C ASP A 187 18.29 -6.84 -7.45
#